data_AF-A0A0Q0VJU8-F1
#
_entry.id   AF-A0A0Q0VJU8-F1
#
_cell.length_a   1.000
_cell.length_b   1.000
_cell.length_c   1.000
_cell.angle_alpha   90.00
_cell.angle_beta   90.00
_cell.angle_gamma   90.00
#
_symmetry.space_group_name_H-M   'P 1'
#
loop_
_entity.id
_entity.type
_entity.pdbx_description
1 polymer ?
#
loop_
_entity_poly.entity_id
_entity_poly.type
_entity_poly.pdbx_seq_one_letter_code
_entity_poly.pdbx_strand_id
1 'polypeptide(L)' 'MVDPGKNHIGPNDLHHTADRWMRARRALHAADRDYAEELVGMIRIHEDDDMAMIRDPLEAAVFAVLIEMMKRGEQG' A
#
# COMPACT_ATOMS: atom_id res chain seq x y z
N MET A 1 28.40 -16.78 -2.27
CA MET A 1 27.06 -17.40 -2.23
C MET A 1 26.11 -16.37 -1.67
N VAL A 2 25.17 -15.91 -2.48
CA VAL A 2 24.10 -15.01 -2.01
C VAL A 2 23.05 -15.92 -1.38
N ASP A 3 22.74 -15.68 -0.11
CA ASP A 3 21.81 -16.49 0.67
C ASP A 3 20.38 -16.29 0.14
N PRO A 4 19.71 -17.31 -0.43
CA PRO A 4 18.40 -17.14 -1.07
C PRO A 4 17.24 -17.02 -0.05
N GLY A 5 17.54 -17.01 1.26
CA GLY A 5 16.54 -17.10 2.33
C GLY A 5 15.99 -15.79 2.91
N LYS A 6 16.38 -14.61 2.41
CA LYS A 6 15.88 -13.31 2.94
C LYS A 6 14.74 -12.71 2.11
N ASN A 7 13.68 -13.48 1.86
CA ASN A 7 12.36 -12.92 1.58
C ASN A 7 11.46 -13.20 2.78
N HIS A 8 11.83 -12.67 3.96
CA HIS A 8 10.84 -12.45 5.00
C HIS A 8 10.09 -11.20 4.60
N ILE A 9 8.87 -11.39 4.11
CA ILE A 9 7.91 -10.30 3.97
C ILE A 9 7.46 -9.99 5.38
N GLY A 10 8.05 -8.94 5.93
CA GLY A 10 7.67 -8.43 7.24
C GLY A 10 6.58 -7.37 7.09
N PRO A 11 5.84 -7.06 8.17
CA PRO A 11 4.91 -5.92 8.23
C PRO A 11 5.53 -4.60 7.73
N ASN A 12 6.86 -4.48 7.81
CA ASN A 12 7.65 -3.38 7.26
C ASN A 12 7.45 -3.14 5.75
N ASP A 13 7.13 -4.16 4.95
CA ASP A 13 7.16 -4.04 3.49
C ASP A 13 5.93 -3.33 2.89
N LEU A 14 4.76 -3.46 3.54
CA LEU A 14 3.57 -2.70 3.17
C LEU A 14 3.77 -1.21 3.46
N HIS A 15 4.33 -0.91 4.64
CA HIS A 15 4.70 0.45 5.02
C HIS A 15 5.72 1.06 4.03
N HIS A 16 6.76 0.31 3.66
CA HIS A 16 7.72 0.75 2.65
C HIS A 16 7.06 1.02 1.28
N THR A 17 6.04 0.24 0.91
CA THR A 17 5.29 0.46 -0.34
C THR A 17 4.48 1.76 -0.28
N ALA A 18 3.75 1.99 0.82
CA ALA A 18 3.01 3.23 1.06
C ALA A 18 3.94 4.46 1.03
N ASP A 19 5.09 4.36 1.67
CA ASP A 19 6.12 5.41 1.68
C ASP A 19 6.69 5.70 0.29
N ARG A 20 6.93 4.66 -0.51
CA ARG A 20 7.39 4.79 -1.89
C ARG A 20 6.34 5.53 -2.74
N TRP A 21 5.07 5.19 -2.59
CA TRP A 21 3.96 5.86 -3.29
C TRP A 21 3.85 7.33 -2.86
N MET A 22 3.96 7.60 -1.56
CA MET A 22 3.96 8.96 -1.01
C MET A 22 5.10 9.83 -1.59
N ARG A 23 6.29 9.26 -1.79
CA ARG A 23 7.40 9.95 -2.45
C ARG A 23 7.14 10.14 -3.94
N ALA A 24 6.59 9.14 -4.61
CA ALA A 24 6.26 9.18 -6.04
C ALA A 24 5.22 10.25 -6.38
N ARG A 25 4.29 10.57 -5.46
CA ARG A 25 3.29 11.65 -5.66
C ARG A 25 3.93 12.98 -6.09
N ARG A 26 5.16 13.25 -5.66
CA ARG A 26 5.87 14.51 -5.95
C ARG A 26 6.10 14.72 -7.45
N ALA A 27 6.17 13.63 -8.22
CA ALA A 27 6.30 13.65 -9.67
C ALA A 27 4.96 13.82 -10.40
N LEU A 28 3.81 13.70 -9.71
CA LEU A 28 2.48 13.84 -10.30
C LEU A 28 2.07 15.31 -10.45
N HIS A 29 1.12 15.55 -11.35
CA HIS A 29 0.42 16.83 -11.46
C HIS A 29 -0.31 17.17 -10.16
N ALA A 30 -0.51 18.47 -9.90
CA ALA A 30 -1.11 18.94 -8.64
C ALA A 30 -2.47 18.29 -8.36
N ALA A 31 -3.32 18.15 -9.38
CA ALA A 31 -4.63 17.51 -9.26
C ALA A 31 -4.55 16.03 -8.87
N ASP A 32 -3.48 15.33 -9.26
CA ASP A 32 -3.32 13.89 -9.00
C ASP A 32 -2.62 13.61 -7.66
N ARG A 33 -2.03 14.63 -7.03
CA ARG A 33 -1.35 14.48 -5.75
C ARG A 33 -2.34 14.13 -4.66
N ASP A 34 -3.49 14.81 -4.60
CA ASP A 34 -4.51 14.58 -3.59
C ASP A 34 -5.02 13.13 -3.66
N TYR A 35 -5.25 12.61 -4.87
CA TYR A 35 -5.61 11.21 -5.07
C TYR A 35 -4.51 10.25 -4.60
N ALA A 36 -3.24 10.53 -4.90
CA ALA A 36 -2.14 9.69 -4.43
C ALA A 36 -2.01 9.70 -2.89
N GLU A 37 -2.28 10.82 -2.22
CA GLU A 37 -2.33 10.90 -0.75
C GLU A 37 -3.44 10.05 -0.18
N GLU A 38 -4.61 10.09 -0.82
CA GLU A 38 -5.76 9.29 -0.42
C GLU A 38 -5.50 7.79 -0.55
N LEU A 39 -4.91 7.35 -1.68
CA LEU A 39 -4.53 5.95 -1.89
C LEU A 39 -3.51 5.47 -0.85
N VAL A 40 -2.53 6.30 -0.51
CA VAL A 40 -1.57 6.00 0.58
C VAL A 40 -2.30 5.86 1.91
N GLY A 41 -3.26 6.75 2.20
CA GLY A 41 -4.10 6.67 3.40
C GLY A 41 -4.87 5.35 3.48
N MET A 42 -5.42 4.86 2.36
CA MET A 42 -6.13 3.57 2.30
C MET A 42 -5.21 2.39 2.62
N ILE A 43 -3.96 2.40 2.16
CA ILE A 43 -2.99 1.35 2.51
C ILE A 43 -2.72 1.35 4.02
N ARG A 44 -2.58 2.54 4.62
CA ARG A 44 -2.23 2.70 6.04
C ARG A 44 -3.31 2.20 7.00
N ILE A 45 -4.56 2.10 6.56
CA ILE A 45 -5.65 1.50 7.34
C ILE A 45 -5.37 0.02 7.68
N HIS A 46 -4.57 -0.66 6.83
CA HIS A 46 -4.28 -2.09 6.93
C HIS A 46 -2.85 -2.38 7.41
N GLU A 47 -2.20 -1.43 8.10
CA GLU A 47 -0.82 -1.59 8.61
C GLU A 47 -0.71 -2.62 9.76
N ASP A 48 -1.83 -3.01 10.39
CA ASP A 48 -1.89 -3.85 11.60
C ASP A 48 -2.03 -5.37 11.32
N ASP A 49 -1.16 -5.95 10.48
CA ASP A 49 -1.04 -7.39 10.17
C ASP A 49 -2.11 -8.05 9.27
N ASP A 50 -3.24 -7.39 8.98
CA ASP A 50 -4.33 -7.99 8.16
C ASP A 50 -3.88 -8.47 6.77
N MET A 51 -2.81 -7.88 6.23
CA MET A 51 -2.28 -8.19 4.90
C MET A 51 -1.04 -9.09 4.91
N ALA A 52 -0.60 -9.59 6.08
CA ALA A 52 0.63 -10.37 6.22
C ALA A 52 0.62 -11.71 5.45
N MET A 53 -0.56 -12.20 5.04
CA MET A 53 -0.71 -13.40 4.21
C MET A 53 -0.37 -13.18 2.74
N ILE A 54 -0.42 -11.93 2.25
CA ILE A 54 -0.06 -11.57 0.88
C ILE A 54 1.44 -11.30 0.84
N ARG A 55 2.15 -12.15 0.09
CA ARG A 55 3.61 -12.12 0.05
C ARG A 55 4.18 -11.00 -0.80
N ASP A 56 3.48 -10.57 -1.84
CA ASP A 56 3.96 -9.46 -2.66
C ASP A 56 3.50 -8.12 -2.05
N PRO A 57 4.41 -7.19 -1.67
CA PRO A 57 4.02 -5.94 -1.04
C PRO A 57 3.19 -5.01 -1.93
N LEU A 58 3.35 -5.11 -3.25
CA LEU A 58 2.54 -4.36 -4.20
C LEU A 58 1.13 -4.96 -4.31
N GLU A 59 1.02 -6.30 -4.35
CA GLU A 59 -0.27 -7.01 -4.28
C GLU A 59 -1.03 -6.65 -3.00
N ALA A 60 -0.36 -6.67 -1.84
CA ALA A 60 -0.96 -6.29 -0.56
C ALA A 60 -1.48 -4.84 -0.56
N ALA A 61 -0.67 -3.90 -1.06
CA ALA A 61 -1.04 -2.49 -1.16
C ALA A 61 -2.23 -2.26 -2.10
N VAL A 62 -2.23 -2.91 -3.27
CA VAL A 62 -3.34 -2.82 -4.22
C VAL A 62 -4.61 -3.43 -3.64
N PHE A 63 -4.50 -4.58 -2.96
CA PHE A 63 -5.65 -5.24 -2.34
C PHE A 63 -6.27 -4.38 -1.24
N ALA A 64 -5.46 -3.77 -0.37
CA ALA A 64 -5.93 -2.83 0.65
C ALA A 64 -6.71 -1.65 0.05
N VAL A 65 -6.17 -1.03 -1.01
CA VAL A 65 -6.85 0.06 -1.74
C VAL A 65 -8.20 -0.40 -2.30
N LEU A 66 -8.25 -1.57 -2.95
CA LEU A 66 -9.49 -2.09 -3.54
C LEU A 66 -10.57 -2.35 -2.46
N ILE A 67 -10.19 -2.90 -1.31
CA ILE A 67 -11.12 -3.10 -0.18
C ILE A 67 -11.69 -1.77 0.30
N GLU A 68 -10.85 -0.75 0.49
CA GLU A 68 -11.32 0.56 0.95
C GLU A 68 -12.16 1.30 -0.10
N MET A 69 -11.87 1.14 -1.39
CA MET A 69 -12.72 1.65 -2.47
C MET A 69 -14.11 1.01 -2.45
N MET A 70 -14.19 -0.31 -2.25
CA MET A 70 -15.46 -1.02 -2.14
C MET A 70 -16.27 -0.54 -0.92
N LYS A 71 -15.63 -0.44 0.26
CA LYS A 71 -16.27 0.07 1.48
C LYS A 71 -16.83 1.49 1.32
N ARG A 72 -16.13 2.36 0.59
CA ARG A 72 -16.61 3.73 0.29
C ARG A 72 -17.80 3.73 -0.65
N GLY A 73 -17.81 2.84 -1.64
CA GLY A 73 -18.93 2.67 -2.56
C GLY A 73 -20.21 2.16 -1.88
N GLU A 74 -20.09 1.38 -0.79
CA GLU A 74 -21.22 0.90 0.01
C GLU A 74 -21.78 1.95 0.99
N GLN A 75 -21.03 3.02 1.27
CA GLN A 75 -21.40 4.07 2.22
C GLN A 75 -22.01 5.32 1.55
N GLY A 76 -22.21 5.30 0.23
CA GLY A 76 -22.89 6.34 -0.55
C GLY A 76 -24.27 5.92 -1.00
#